data_AF-W1VI93-F1
#
_entry.id   AF-W1VI93-F1
#
_cell.length_a   1.000
_cell.length_b   1.000
_cell.length_c   1.000
_cell.angle_alpha   90.00
_cell.angle_beta   90.00
_cell.angle_gamma   90.00
#
_symmetry.space_group_name_H-M   'P 1'
#
loop_
_entity.id
_entity.type
_entity.pdbx_description
1 polymer ?
#
loop_
_entity_poly.entity_id
_entity_poly.type
_entity_poly.pdbx_seq_one_letter_code
_entity_poly.pdbx_strand_id
1 'polypeptide(L)'
;MTPDAPSPRSAPEAGGVGAPLLLPLDLGPAVRGVFTTRLWPGDTASHHDPYRGLNLAAHVGDSPEHVQAARRALELALGLGQGADGEVGPGVVAWMDQVHSAVVATAYRAGGRGDVPRADALILDRADPRCEGVAGVGVLVADCVPLLLASQDGRVVAAVHAGRRGMLDGVVAATLDELERRGVGAGQL
;
A
#
# COMPACT_ATOMS: atom_id res chain seq x y z
N MET A 1 2.34 -5.53 42.37
CA MET A 1 1.42 -6.20 41.44
C MET A 1 1.23 -5.26 40.27
N THR A 2 2.17 -5.30 39.32
CA THR A 2 2.15 -4.49 38.10
C THR A 2 1.09 -5.07 37.16
N PRO A 3 0.18 -4.26 36.58
CA PRO A 3 -0.78 -4.78 35.62
C PRO A 3 -0.05 -5.23 34.35
N ASP A 4 -0.37 -6.44 33.91
CA ASP A 4 0.12 -7.07 32.69
C ASP A 4 -0.09 -6.15 31.49
N ALA A 5 0.95 -5.98 30.67
CA ALA A 5 0.84 -5.31 29.39
C ALA A 5 -0.09 -6.12 28.47
N PRO A 6 -0.99 -5.48 27.69
CA PRO A 6 -1.85 -6.20 26.77
C PRO A 6 -1.01 -6.95 25.73
N SER A 7 -1.26 -8.25 25.61
CA SER A 7 -0.66 -9.15 24.63
C SER A 7 -0.83 -8.59 23.21
N PRO A 8 0.19 -8.65 22.32
CA PRO A 8 0.05 -8.18 20.94
C PRO A 8 -1.05 -9.01 20.27
N ARG A 9 -2.08 -8.31 19.77
CA ARG A 9 -3.13 -8.95 18.96
C ARG A 9 -2.44 -9.69 17.82
N SER A 10 -2.59 -11.00 17.81
CA SER A 10 -2.15 -11.90 16.76
C SER A 10 -2.56 -11.35 15.39
N ALA A 11 -1.63 -11.41 14.43
CA ALA A 11 -1.92 -11.15 13.03
C ALA A 11 -3.18 -11.93 12.60
N PRO A 12 -4.06 -11.36 11.76
CA PRO A 12 -5.23 -12.10 11.29
C PRO A 12 -4.74 -13.39 10.60
N GLU A 13 -5.35 -14.51 10.99
CA GLU A 13 -5.09 -15.81 10.39
C GLU A 13 -5.24 -15.71 8.86
N ALA A 14 -4.36 -16.47 8.17
CA ALA A 14 -4.23 -16.51 6.73
C ALA A 14 -5.60 -16.47 6.02
N GLY A 15 -5.73 -15.55 5.07
CA GLY A 15 -6.98 -15.33 4.34
C GLY A 15 -7.61 -16.61 3.82
N GLY A 16 -8.94 -16.64 3.80
CA GLY A 16 -9.75 -17.77 3.37
C GLY A 16 -9.31 -18.33 2.00
N VAL A 17 -9.77 -19.55 1.70
CA VAL A 17 -9.50 -20.24 0.43
C VAL A 17 -9.62 -19.27 -0.75
N GLY A 18 -8.52 -19.00 -1.45
CA GLY A 18 -8.49 -18.06 -2.58
C GLY A 18 -7.87 -16.69 -2.30
N ALA A 19 -7.48 -16.37 -1.07
CA ALA A 19 -6.86 -15.07 -0.74
C ALA A 19 -5.44 -14.92 -1.33
N PRO A 20 -5.01 -13.70 -1.70
CA PRO A 20 -3.64 -13.45 -2.14
C PRO A 20 -2.60 -13.77 -1.06
N LEU A 21 -1.44 -14.29 -1.46
CA LEU A 21 -0.32 -14.49 -0.54
C LEU A 21 0.38 -13.16 -0.27
N LEU A 22 0.36 -12.74 1.00
CA LEU A 22 0.98 -11.53 1.51
C LEU A 22 2.20 -11.88 2.38
N LEU A 23 3.30 -11.15 2.19
CA LEU A 23 4.49 -11.21 3.03
C LEU A 23 4.41 -10.06 4.04
N PRO A 24 4.19 -10.32 5.34
CA PRO A 24 4.11 -9.27 6.33
C PRO A 24 5.47 -8.60 6.54
N LEU A 25 5.44 -7.29 6.76
CA LEU A 25 6.58 -6.48 7.18
C LEU A 25 6.23 -5.83 8.51
N ASP A 26 7.11 -6.00 9.50
CA ASP A 26 6.99 -5.28 10.77
C ASP A 26 7.39 -3.82 10.58
N LEU A 27 6.43 -2.92 10.78
CA LEU A 27 6.61 -1.47 10.78
C LEU A 27 6.27 -0.88 12.16
N GLY A 28 6.31 -1.72 13.20
CA GLY A 28 5.85 -1.38 14.54
C GLY A 28 4.37 -1.68 14.80
N PRO A 29 3.90 -1.45 16.03
CA PRO A 29 2.58 -1.92 16.48
C PRO A 29 1.41 -1.13 15.90
N ALA A 30 1.65 0.08 15.37
CA ALA A 30 0.60 0.98 14.90
C ALA A 30 0.26 0.82 13.41
N VAL A 31 1.12 0.17 12.62
CA VAL A 31 1.00 0.10 11.16
C VAL A 31 1.25 -1.32 10.66
N ARG A 32 0.43 -1.76 9.73
CA ARG A 32 0.63 -3.02 9.01
C ARG A 32 1.38 -2.76 7.70
N GLY A 33 2.59 -3.30 7.57
CA GLY A 33 3.33 -3.37 6.31
C GLY A 33 3.11 -4.71 5.61
N VAL A 34 2.98 -4.70 4.28
CA VAL A 34 2.91 -5.93 3.47
C VAL A 34 3.62 -5.76 2.13
N PHE A 35 4.25 -6.84 1.66
CA PHE A 35 4.59 -7.03 0.26
C PHE A 35 3.69 -8.09 -0.34
N THR A 36 3.10 -7.81 -1.51
CA THR A 36 2.36 -8.83 -2.24
C THR A 36 3.31 -9.75 -3.00
N THR A 37 2.88 -10.97 -3.25
CA THR A 37 3.49 -11.81 -4.28
C THR A 37 2.55 -11.85 -5.49
N ARG A 38 3.01 -12.42 -6.61
CA ARG A 38 2.10 -12.74 -7.72
C ARG A 38 1.10 -13.85 -7.39
N LEU A 39 1.27 -14.59 -6.30
CA LEU A 39 0.45 -15.76 -6.00
C LEU A 39 -0.92 -15.34 -5.44
N TRP A 40 -1.95 -15.53 -6.25
CA TRP A 40 -3.34 -15.38 -5.87
C TRP A 40 -4.13 -16.62 -6.31
N PRO A 41 -4.44 -17.55 -5.40
CA PRO A 41 -5.17 -18.78 -5.74
C PRO A 41 -6.60 -18.55 -6.25
N GLY A 42 -7.19 -17.39 -5.94
CA GLY A 42 -8.51 -17.00 -6.44
C GLY A 42 -8.52 -16.39 -7.84
N ASP A 43 -7.35 -16.25 -8.48
CA ASP A 43 -7.28 -15.79 -9.87
C ASP A 43 -7.86 -16.85 -10.84
N THR A 44 -8.59 -16.37 -11.84
CA THR A 44 -9.25 -17.17 -12.88
C THR A 44 -8.63 -16.96 -14.27
N ALA A 45 -7.60 -16.12 -14.39
CA ALA A 45 -6.90 -15.89 -15.63
C ALA A 45 -6.29 -17.18 -16.20
N SER A 46 -6.21 -17.23 -17.54
CA SER A 46 -5.63 -18.38 -18.25
C SER A 46 -4.18 -18.62 -17.81
N HIS A 47 -3.75 -19.88 -17.82
CA HIS A 47 -2.36 -20.24 -17.57
C HIS A 47 -1.34 -19.60 -18.52
N HIS A 48 -1.77 -19.17 -19.71
CA HIS A 48 -0.93 -18.46 -20.67
C HIS A 48 -1.00 -16.94 -20.53
N ASP A 49 -1.82 -16.42 -19.62
CA ASP A 49 -1.93 -14.99 -19.40
C ASP A 49 -0.63 -14.47 -18.74
N PRO A 50 0.08 -13.50 -19.33
CA PRO A 50 1.29 -12.94 -18.74
C PRO A 50 1.05 -12.29 -17.37
N TYR A 51 -0.18 -11.83 -17.11
CA TYR A 51 -0.58 -11.17 -15.86
C TYR A 51 -1.21 -12.12 -14.84
N ARG A 52 -1.31 -13.42 -15.15
CA ARG A 52 -1.84 -14.43 -14.22
C ARG A 52 -1.27 -14.25 -12.81
N GLY A 53 -2.18 -14.21 -11.84
CA GLY A 53 -1.94 -13.98 -10.44
C GLY A 53 -2.43 -12.61 -9.98
N LEU A 54 -1.79 -12.06 -8.96
CA LEU A 54 -2.20 -10.79 -8.36
C LEU A 54 -1.64 -9.57 -9.13
N ASN A 55 -2.01 -9.37 -10.40
CA ASN A 55 -1.60 -8.13 -11.07
C ASN A 55 -2.42 -6.93 -10.57
N LEU A 56 -1.72 -5.96 -9.96
CA LEU A 56 -2.33 -4.75 -9.42
C LEU A 56 -2.13 -3.53 -10.33
N ALA A 57 -1.36 -3.67 -11.42
CA ALA A 57 -0.98 -2.56 -12.29
C ALA A 57 -1.98 -2.35 -13.43
N ALA A 58 -2.56 -1.14 -13.48
CA ALA A 58 -3.58 -0.76 -14.47
C ALA A 58 -3.01 -0.18 -15.77
N HIS A 59 -1.68 -0.11 -15.91
CA HIS A 59 -0.97 0.56 -17.01
C HIS A 59 -0.04 -0.36 -17.81
N VAL A 60 -0.06 -1.67 -17.54
CA VAL A 60 0.85 -2.63 -18.18
C VAL A 60 0.24 -3.38 -19.37
N GLY A 61 -1.08 -3.25 -19.59
CA GLY A 61 -1.78 -3.93 -20.69
C GLY A 61 -2.64 -5.12 -20.26
N ASP A 62 -2.80 -5.34 -18.96
CA ASP A 62 -3.79 -6.28 -18.41
C ASP A 62 -5.22 -5.71 -18.55
N SER A 63 -6.22 -6.61 -18.48
CA SER A 63 -7.62 -6.21 -18.48
C SER A 63 -7.96 -5.38 -17.24
N PRO A 64 -8.70 -4.27 -17.39
CA PRO A 64 -9.14 -3.46 -16.26
C PRO A 64 -9.94 -4.25 -15.22
N GLU A 65 -10.73 -5.23 -15.65
CA GLU A 65 -11.55 -6.08 -14.80
C GLU A 65 -10.70 -6.99 -13.90
N HIS A 66 -9.66 -7.61 -14.47
CA HIS A 66 -8.73 -8.45 -13.70
C HIS A 66 -7.96 -7.64 -12.66
N VAL A 67 -7.43 -6.48 -13.05
CA VAL A 67 -6.71 -5.58 -12.12
C VAL A 67 -7.63 -5.10 -10.99
N GLN A 68 -8.88 -4.75 -11.31
CA GLN A 68 -9.84 -4.35 -10.27
C GLN A 68 -10.19 -5.52 -9.35
N ALA A 69 -10.33 -6.74 -9.86
CA ALA A 69 -10.57 -7.92 -9.04
C ALA A 69 -9.39 -8.21 -8.11
N ALA A 70 -8.15 -8.13 -8.61
CA ALA A 70 -6.94 -8.29 -7.82
C ALA A 70 -6.83 -7.23 -6.71
N ARG A 71 -7.12 -5.96 -7.02
CA ARG A 71 -7.13 -4.87 -6.00
C ARG A 71 -8.19 -5.10 -4.92
N ARG A 72 -9.41 -5.50 -5.30
CA ARG A 72 -10.46 -5.87 -4.32
C ARG A 72 -10.04 -7.05 -3.46
N ALA A 73 -9.42 -8.08 -4.05
CA ALA A 73 -8.93 -9.24 -3.32
C ALA A 73 -7.84 -8.86 -2.31
N LEU A 74 -6.94 -7.95 -2.68
CA LEU A 74 -5.94 -7.38 -1.77
C LEU A 74 -6.61 -6.62 -0.61
N GLU A 75 -7.55 -5.72 -0.91
CA GLU A 75 -8.25 -4.94 0.11
C GLU A 75 -9.02 -5.84 1.10
N LEU A 76 -9.68 -6.89 0.63
CA LEU A 76 -10.32 -7.89 1.49
C LEU A 76 -9.32 -8.63 2.36
N ALA A 77 -8.18 -9.07 1.81
CA ALA A 77 -7.12 -9.73 2.60
C ALA A 77 -6.45 -8.80 3.62
N LEU A 78 -6.56 -7.49 3.41
CA LEU A 78 -6.10 -6.47 4.35
C LEU A 78 -7.16 -6.06 5.38
N GLY A 79 -8.41 -6.53 5.26
CA GLY A 79 -9.53 -6.10 6.11
C GLY A 79 -10.04 -4.69 5.78
N LEU A 80 -9.76 -4.22 4.57
CA LEU A 80 -10.13 -2.90 4.06
C LEU A 80 -11.40 -2.91 3.20
N GLY A 81 -11.70 -4.06 2.58
CA GLY A 81 -12.91 -4.26 1.79
C GLY A 81 -14.17 -4.50 2.65
N GLN A 82 -15.30 -4.73 1.99
CA GLN A 82 -16.53 -5.12 2.68
C GLN A 82 -16.42 -6.57 3.20
N GLY A 83 -16.59 -6.77 4.50
CA GLY A 83 -16.60 -8.08 5.14
C GLY A 83 -17.78 -8.95 4.69
N ALA A 84 -17.70 -10.26 4.96
CA ALA A 84 -18.76 -11.21 4.64
C ALA A 84 -20.07 -10.95 5.41
N ASP A 85 -19.98 -10.21 6.51
CA ASP A 85 -21.06 -9.71 7.36
C ASP A 85 -21.64 -8.36 6.89
N GLY A 86 -21.10 -7.78 5.81
CA GLY A 86 -21.53 -6.50 5.25
C GLY A 86 -20.88 -5.28 5.91
N GLU A 87 -19.96 -5.45 6.87
CA GLU A 87 -19.20 -4.33 7.43
C GLU A 87 -18.33 -3.68 6.34
N VAL A 88 -18.41 -2.35 6.23
CA VAL A 88 -17.56 -1.58 5.31
C VAL A 88 -16.23 -1.33 6.00
N GLY A 89 -15.14 -1.84 5.40
CA GLY A 89 -13.81 -1.61 5.92
C GLY A 89 -13.41 -0.12 5.97
N PRO A 90 -12.34 0.22 6.70
CA PRO A 90 -12.00 1.59 7.09
C PRO A 90 -11.56 2.51 5.94
N GLY A 91 -11.42 2.00 4.71
CA GLY A 91 -11.03 2.78 3.55
C GLY A 91 -10.37 1.93 2.47
N VAL A 92 -9.71 2.60 1.52
CA VAL A 92 -9.06 1.95 0.36
C VAL A 92 -7.55 2.11 0.38
N VAL A 93 -6.85 1.35 -0.47
CA VAL A 93 -5.43 1.60 -0.77
C VAL A 93 -5.34 2.68 -1.86
N ALA A 94 -4.62 3.77 -1.56
CA ALA A 94 -4.29 4.80 -2.54
C ALA A 94 -3.11 4.37 -3.43
N TRP A 95 -3.19 4.75 -4.71
CA TRP A 95 -2.22 4.44 -5.75
C TRP A 95 -1.73 5.72 -6.44
N MET A 96 -0.64 5.62 -7.20
CA MET A 96 -0.07 6.71 -8.01
C MET A 96 0.24 6.23 -9.44
N ASP A 97 0.46 7.19 -10.34
CA ASP A 97 1.02 6.97 -11.67
C ASP A 97 2.55 7.10 -11.60
N GLN A 98 3.23 5.96 -11.53
CA GLN A 98 4.67 5.86 -11.33
C GLN A 98 5.45 6.18 -12.60
N VAL A 99 6.33 7.17 -12.55
CA VAL A 99 7.05 7.68 -13.73
C VAL A 99 8.55 7.76 -13.54
N HIS A 100 9.09 7.03 -12.57
CA HIS A 100 10.51 6.93 -12.24
C HIS A 100 11.16 8.28 -11.90
N SER A 101 10.40 9.16 -11.27
CA SER A 101 10.78 10.48 -10.79
C SER A 101 11.22 10.46 -9.32
N ALA A 102 11.54 11.64 -8.79
CA ALA A 102 11.69 11.90 -7.36
C ALA A 102 10.50 12.64 -6.74
N VAL A 103 9.36 12.68 -7.44
CA VAL A 103 8.17 13.41 -6.98
C VAL A 103 7.48 12.62 -5.87
N VAL A 104 7.22 13.31 -4.76
CA VAL A 104 6.45 12.82 -3.61
C VAL A 104 5.08 13.47 -3.61
N ALA A 105 4.01 12.70 -3.43
CA ALA A 105 2.65 13.19 -3.39
C ALA A 105 1.94 12.76 -2.09
N THR A 106 0.94 13.55 -1.70
CA THR A 106 0.01 13.16 -0.63
C THR A 106 -1.03 12.21 -1.20
N ALA A 107 -1.34 11.15 -0.46
CA ALA A 107 -2.35 10.18 -0.81
C ALA A 107 -3.76 10.73 -0.56
N TYR A 108 -4.57 10.71 -1.60
CA TYR A 108 -5.99 11.05 -1.53
C TYR A 108 -6.82 9.92 -2.13
N ARG A 109 -8.09 9.87 -1.75
CA ARG A 109 -9.02 8.93 -2.36
C ARG A 109 -9.27 9.36 -3.80
N ALA A 110 -8.94 8.50 -4.76
CA ALA A 110 -9.17 8.79 -6.17
C ALA A 110 -10.68 8.81 -6.49
N GLY A 111 -11.14 9.83 -7.20
CA GLY A 111 -12.51 9.95 -7.72
C GLY A 111 -12.71 9.28 -9.09
N GLY A 112 -11.62 9.01 -9.83
CA GLY A 112 -11.63 8.35 -11.14
C GLY A 112 -10.24 8.28 -11.80
N ARG A 113 -10.17 7.80 -13.06
CA ARG A 113 -8.94 7.85 -13.88
C ARG A 113 -8.61 9.32 -14.18
N GLY A 114 -7.50 9.82 -13.65
CA GLY A 114 -7.06 11.22 -13.79
C GLY A 114 -6.79 11.93 -12.45
N ASP A 115 -7.40 11.44 -11.37
CA ASP A 115 -7.20 11.98 -10.00
C ASP A 115 -6.02 11.33 -9.27
N VAL A 116 -5.35 10.39 -9.95
CA VAL A 116 -4.20 9.65 -9.42
C VAL A 116 -2.95 10.52 -9.61
N PRO A 117 -2.20 10.86 -8.55
CA PRO A 117 -1.05 11.74 -8.69
C PRO A 117 0.06 11.05 -9.49
N ARG A 118 0.73 11.82 -10.35
CA ARG A 118 1.93 11.38 -11.05
C ARG A 118 3.13 11.59 -10.14
N ALA A 119 3.61 10.51 -9.54
CA ALA A 119 4.62 10.52 -8.47
C ALA A 119 5.28 9.14 -8.33
N ASP A 120 6.35 9.06 -7.55
CA ASP A 120 7.02 7.80 -7.22
C ASP A 120 7.16 7.59 -5.71
N ALA A 121 6.56 8.47 -4.90
CA ALA A 121 6.29 8.23 -3.49
C ALA A 121 4.91 8.78 -3.12
N LEU A 122 4.19 8.02 -2.29
CA LEU A 122 2.93 8.43 -1.70
C LEU A 122 3.04 8.49 -0.19
N ILE A 123 2.52 9.56 0.40
CA ILE A 123 2.43 9.73 1.85
C ILE A 123 0.98 9.90 2.27
N LEU A 124 0.55 9.08 3.22
CA LEU A 124 -0.72 9.24 3.93
C LEU A 124 -0.43 9.84 5.29
N ASP A 125 -0.95 11.05 5.56
CA ASP A 125 -0.98 11.66 6.89
C ASP A 125 -2.42 11.64 7.40
N ARG A 126 -2.66 10.87 8.46
CA ARG A 126 -3.99 10.71 9.06
C ARG A 126 -4.50 11.97 9.76
N ALA A 127 -3.64 12.94 10.03
CA ALA A 127 -4.06 14.24 10.55
C ALA A 127 -4.57 15.20 9.45
N ASP A 128 -4.35 14.89 8.17
CA ASP A 128 -4.87 15.68 7.05
C ASP A 128 -6.30 15.22 6.72
N PRO A 129 -7.33 16.06 6.92
CA PRO A 129 -8.72 15.69 6.66
C PRO A 129 -8.99 15.33 5.19
N ARG A 130 -8.14 15.77 4.25
CA ARG A 130 -8.26 15.42 2.83
C ARG A 130 -7.93 13.94 2.56
N CYS A 131 -7.27 13.27 3.50
CA CYS A 131 -6.94 11.85 3.42
C CYS A 131 -8.09 10.93 3.88
N GLU A 132 -9.25 11.47 4.26
CA GLU A 132 -10.39 10.68 4.73
C GLU A 132 -10.79 9.59 3.72
N GLY A 133 -11.05 8.38 4.23
CA GLY A 133 -11.38 7.21 3.42
C GLY A 133 -10.18 6.52 2.74
N VAL A 134 -8.95 7.00 2.95
CA VAL A 134 -7.72 6.29 2.58
C VAL A 134 -7.19 5.53 3.80
N ALA A 135 -7.13 4.20 3.69
CA ALA A 135 -6.65 3.35 4.77
C ALA A 135 -5.14 3.04 4.67
N GLY A 136 -4.58 3.06 3.46
CA GLY A 136 -3.16 2.81 3.21
C GLY A 136 -2.69 3.31 1.85
N VAL A 137 -1.39 3.18 1.59
CA VAL A 137 -0.71 3.58 0.35
C VAL A 137 0.03 2.40 -0.26
N GLY A 138 0.09 2.34 -1.59
CA GLY A 138 0.77 1.28 -2.33
C GLY A 138 1.66 1.79 -3.44
N VAL A 139 2.78 1.08 -3.66
CA VAL A 139 3.61 1.18 -4.86
C VAL A 139 3.57 -0.13 -5.61
N LEU A 140 3.70 -0.06 -6.92
CA LEU A 140 3.75 -1.21 -7.82
C LEU A 140 5.19 -1.44 -8.26
N VAL A 141 5.71 -2.65 -8.12
CA VAL A 141 7.07 -2.99 -8.55
C VAL A 141 7.09 -4.34 -9.26
N ALA A 142 7.95 -4.42 -10.27
CA ALA A 142 8.53 -5.64 -10.79
C ALA A 142 9.99 -5.27 -11.07
N ASP A 143 10.92 -5.77 -10.26
CA ASP A 143 12.37 -5.46 -10.24
C ASP A 143 12.80 -4.19 -9.49
N CYS A 144 12.06 -3.08 -9.55
CA CYS A 144 12.41 -1.86 -8.79
C CYS A 144 12.31 -2.07 -7.27
N VAL A 145 13.03 -1.27 -6.47
CA VAL A 145 13.07 -1.41 -5.01
C VAL A 145 11.87 -0.70 -4.38
N PRO A 146 10.98 -1.41 -3.67
CA PRO A 146 9.93 -0.77 -2.88
C PRO A 146 10.45 -0.41 -1.47
N LEU A 147 10.08 0.76 -0.94
CA LEU A 147 10.28 1.09 0.47
C LEU A 147 8.94 1.40 1.12
N LEU A 148 8.74 0.89 2.33
CA LEU A 148 7.61 1.24 3.19
C LEU A 148 8.16 1.92 4.44
N LEU A 149 7.59 3.06 4.80
CA LEU A 149 7.99 3.87 5.96
C LEU A 149 6.75 4.18 6.79
N ALA A 150 6.90 4.28 8.11
CA ALA A 150 5.83 4.63 9.02
C ALA A 150 6.38 5.40 10.21
N SER A 151 5.64 6.40 10.69
CA SER A 151 5.90 6.96 12.01
C SER A 151 5.54 5.93 13.09
N GLN A 152 6.25 5.92 14.22
CA GLN A 152 6.00 5.01 15.34
C GLN A 152 4.56 5.02 15.86
N ASP A 153 3.90 6.18 15.82
CA ASP A 153 2.50 6.36 16.20
C ASP A 153 1.49 5.98 15.09
N GLY A 154 1.98 5.64 13.90
CA GLY A 154 1.20 5.29 12.72
C GLY A 154 0.41 6.43 12.09
N ARG A 155 0.65 7.68 12.52
CA ARG A 155 -0.01 8.86 11.96
C ARG A 155 0.36 9.06 10.49
N VAL A 156 1.64 8.93 10.15
CA VAL A 156 2.16 9.18 8.80
C VAL A 156 2.79 7.90 8.27
N VAL A 157 2.36 7.47 7.09
CA VAL A 157 2.95 6.31 6.40
C VAL A 157 3.31 6.68 4.97
N ALA A 158 4.33 6.04 4.42
CA ALA A 158 4.79 6.25 3.05
C ALA A 158 5.04 4.94 2.32
N ALA A 159 4.77 4.93 1.02
CA ALA A 159 5.24 3.91 0.10
C ALA A 159 6.04 4.59 -1.02
N VAL A 160 7.24 4.07 -1.30
CA VAL A 160 8.18 4.63 -2.27
C VAL A 160 8.54 3.60 -3.33
N HIS A 161 8.45 4.02 -4.59
CA HIS A 161 8.97 3.33 -5.75
C HIS A 161 10.37 3.86 -6.07
N ALA A 162 11.40 3.14 -5.63
CA ALA A 162 12.79 3.46 -5.89
C ALA A 162 13.31 2.70 -7.11
N GLY A 163 12.86 3.11 -8.30
CA GLY A 163 13.48 2.68 -9.56
C GLY A 163 14.86 3.31 -9.75
N ARG A 164 15.68 2.79 -10.68
CA ARG A 164 17.06 3.28 -10.92
C ARG A 164 17.12 4.81 -11.10
N ARG A 165 16.22 5.37 -11.92
CA ARG A 165 16.20 6.82 -12.18
C ARG A 165 15.76 7.60 -10.95
N GLY A 166 14.66 7.21 -10.31
CA GLY A 166 14.17 7.84 -9.08
C GLY A 166 15.20 7.80 -7.93
N MET A 167 15.97 6.71 -7.81
CA MET A 167 17.08 6.64 -6.85
C MET A 167 18.17 7.68 -7.14
N LEU A 168 18.59 7.83 -8.40
CA LEU A 168 19.59 8.84 -8.78
C LEU A 168 19.06 10.27 -8.61
N ASP A 169 17.78 10.48 -8.89
CA ASP A 169 17.11 11.78 -8.75
C ASP A 169 16.74 12.09 -7.28
N GLY A 170 16.91 11.14 -6.36
CA GLY A 170 16.78 11.36 -4.92
C GLY A 170 15.40 11.11 -4.31
N VAL A 171 14.58 10.21 -4.87
CA VAL A 171 13.21 9.93 -4.38
C VAL A 171 13.15 9.57 -2.88
N VAL A 172 14.15 8.83 -2.38
CA VAL A 172 14.21 8.45 -0.96
C VAL A 172 14.47 9.68 -0.09
N ALA A 173 15.45 10.52 -0.45
CA ALA A 173 15.74 11.75 0.27
C ALA A 173 14.55 12.70 0.26
N ALA A 174 13.92 12.90 -0.90
CA ALA A 174 12.72 13.74 -1.03
C ALA A 174 11.56 13.23 -0.15
N THR A 175 11.41 11.91 -0.02
CA THR A 175 10.39 11.32 0.86
C THR A 175 10.70 11.61 2.33
N LEU A 176 11.95 11.44 2.76
CA LEU A 176 12.38 11.75 4.13
C LEU A 176 12.18 13.23 4.46
N ASP A 177 12.53 14.14 3.55
CA ASP A 177 12.31 15.58 3.73
C ASP A 177 10.81 15.93 3.88
N GLU A 178 9.92 15.23 3.16
CA GLU A 178 8.47 15.39 3.29
C GLU A 178 7.93 14.84 4.62
N LEU A 179 8.48 13.71 5.10
CA LEU A 179 8.15 13.17 6.41
C LEU A 179 8.60 14.13 7.52
N GLU A 180 9.81 14.69 7.44
CA GLU A 180 10.30 15.69 8.39
C GLU A 180 9.44 16.95 8.40
N ARG A 181 9.01 17.45 7.23
CA ARG A 181 8.07 18.59 7.15
C ARG A 181 6.71 18.31 7.78
N ARG A 182 6.32 17.04 7.92
CA ARG A 182 5.10 16.61 8.63
C ARG A 182 5.34 16.33 10.12
N GLY A 183 6.56 16.56 10.60
CA GLY A 183 6.96 16.38 11.98
C GLY A 183 7.41 14.95 12.31
N VAL A 184 7.78 14.14 11.31
CA VAL A 184 8.32 12.79 11.50
C VAL A 184 9.82 12.80 11.20
N GLY A 185 10.63 12.90 12.26
CA GLY A 185 12.08 12.84 12.15
C GLY A 185 12.61 11.40 12.12
N ALA A 186 13.91 11.24 11.82
CA ALA A 186 14.57 9.93 11.74
C ALA A 186 14.42 9.05 12.99
N GLY A 187 14.33 9.64 14.19
CA GLY A 187 14.11 8.89 15.44
C GLY A 187 12.68 8.35 15.63
N GLN A 188 11.76 8.68 14.72
CA GLN A 188 10.37 8.26 14.74
C GLN A 188 9.99 7.31 13.59
N LEU A 189 10.96 6.93 12.74
CA LEU A 189 10.78 5.97 11.64
C LEU A 189 11.17 4.54 12.05
#